data_AF-H6BRG1-F1
#
_entry.id   AF-H6BRG1-F1
#
_cell.length_a   1.000
_cell.length_b   1.000
_cell.length_c   1.000
_cell.angle_alpha   90.00
_cell.angle_beta   90.00
_cell.angle_gamma   90.00
#
_symmetry.space_group_name_H-M   'P 1'
#
loop_
_entity.id
_entity.type
_entity.pdbx_description
1 polymer ?
#
loop_
_entity_poly.entity_id
_entity_poly.type
_entity_poly.pdbx_seq_one_letter_code
_entity_poly.pdbx_strand_id
1 'polypeptide(L)'
;MEKVCIDTPEIAVVDVETETVEFVLGVIKLVAMAGFIIFGIIVSCGGVPTDTRGYIGFRYWDGADGNHAFRNGFAGFCSVFVLAAFAYEGSELVGLAAAEAKDPRKSLPKATKQVLWSILGVYVLSSLIVGIIVPNNSPDLLYATGANTKASPSVLAIQYAGVRGPHSLFNAAITVSTLSVANSATYGSTRTLQALAQHRMAPRFLAYVDGKGRPIGPVIVLLLMGLLAFISLSAAGDQVRFRQAWKAAGKSIDDLPFKSQLGTYGSYVTLFMAVIVLIAAFYVALFPAGAGTPNAIRFFQNYLSAPV
;
A
#
# COMPACT_ATOMS: atom_id res chain seq x y z
N MET A 1 37.95 13.64 -4.40
CA MET A 1 36.86 13.89 -3.43
C MET A 1 36.23 15.20 -3.83
N GLU A 2 35.33 15.15 -4.81
CA GLU A 2 34.60 16.32 -5.26
C GLU A 2 33.34 16.40 -4.40
N LYS A 3 33.22 17.48 -3.63
CA LYS A 3 31.99 17.79 -2.91
C LYS A 3 30.90 17.95 -3.95
N VAL A 4 30.00 16.98 -4.06
CA VAL A 4 28.70 17.20 -4.70
C VAL A 4 27.98 18.15 -3.77
N CYS A 5 28.10 19.46 -4.03
CA CYS A 5 27.33 20.49 -3.35
C CYS A 5 25.86 20.23 -3.65
N ILE A 6 25.17 19.64 -2.67
CA ILE A 6 23.71 19.65 -2.52
C ILE A 6 23.29 21.04 -1.97
N ASP A 7 23.91 22.10 -2.49
CA ASP A 7 23.77 23.48 -2.01
C ASP A 7 23.24 24.41 -3.11
N THR A 8 22.45 23.88 -4.05
CA THR A 8 21.67 24.75 -4.93
C THR A 8 20.42 25.19 -4.17
N PRO A 9 20.23 26.49 -3.90
CA PRO A 9 19.15 26.99 -3.04
C PRO A 9 17.76 26.63 -3.57
N GLU A 10 17.61 26.41 -4.88
CA GLU A 10 16.36 25.99 -5.51
C GLU A 10 15.96 24.54 -5.16
N ILE A 11 16.92 23.63 -4.98
CA ILE A 11 16.67 22.24 -4.58
C ILE A 11 16.25 22.18 -3.11
N ALA A 12 16.98 22.91 -2.25
CA ALA A 12 16.68 22.98 -0.82
C ALA A 12 15.27 23.54 -0.56
N VAL A 13 14.80 24.50 -1.37
CA VAL A 13 13.45 25.06 -1.26
C VAL A 13 12.38 24.03 -1.63
N VAL A 14 12.59 23.25 -2.70
CA VAL A 14 11.64 22.20 -3.14
C VAL A 14 11.57 21.04 -2.14
N ASP A 15 12.71 20.62 -1.59
CA ASP A 15 12.74 19.56 -0.58
C ASP A 15 12.05 20.02 0.71
N VAL A 16 12.27 21.26 1.19
CA VAL A 16 11.60 21.81 2.38
C VAL A 16 10.08 21.96 2.20
N GLU A 17 9.62 22.37 1.03
CA GLU A 17 8.19 22.47 0.72
C GLU A 17 7.53 21.09 0.70
N THR A 18 8.22 20.10 0.12
CA THR A 18 7.76 18.70 0.10
C THR A 18 7.69 18.12 1.51
N GLU A 19 8.71 18.34 2.34
CA GLU A 19 8.74 17.90 3.74
C GLU A 19 7.60 18.50 4.57
N THR A 20 7.29 19.79 4.35
CA THR A 20 6.20 20.46 5.05
C THR A 20 4.85 19.85 4.68
N VAL A 21 4.64 19.54 3.40
CA VAL A 21 3.44 18.85 2.91
C VAL A 21 3.34 17.45 3.53
N GLU A 22 4.42 16.67 3.50
CA GLU A 22 4.46 15.32 4.08
C GLU A 22 4.21 15.33 5.59
N PHE A 23 4.71 16.34 6.30
CA PHE A 23 4.42 16.53 7.73
C PHE A 23 2.92 16.76 7.97
N VAL A 24 2.29 17.68 7.24
CA VAL A 24 0.86 17.97 7.36
C VAL A 24 0.02 16.75 7.00
N LEU A 25 0.36 16.06 5.90
CA LEU A 25 -0.29 14.83 5.50
C LEU A 25 -0.15 13.78 6.60
N GLY A 26 1.05 13.61 7.19
CA GLY A 26 1.28 12.70 8.32
C GLY A 26 0.40 12.98 9.54
N VAL A 27 0.20 14.24 9.90
CA VAL A 27 -0.70 14.64 11.00
C VAL A 27 -2.16 14.25 10.67
N ILE A 28 -2.61 14.52 9.45
CA ILE A 28 -3.96 14.14 9.00
C ILE A 28 -4.17 12.63 9.11
N LYS A 29 -3.19 11.82 8.70
CA LYS A 29 -3.25 10.36 8.80
C LYS A 29 -3.39 9.90 10.26
N LEU A 30 -2.58 10.48 11.15
CA LEU A 30 -2.60 10.14 12.57
C LEU A 30 -3.96 10.49 13.21
N VAL A 31 -4.51 11.66 12.90
CA VAL A 31 -5.83 12.10 13.37
C VAL A 31 -6.93 11.19 12.83
N ALA A 32 -6.89 10.82 11.55
CA ALA A 32 -7.85 9.90 10.95
C ALA A 32 -7.84 8.54 11.67
N MET A 33 -6.65 8.02 11.99
CA MET A 33 -6.53 6.72 12.66
C MET A 33 -6.94 6.78 14.14
N ALA A 34 -6.59 7.87 14.85
CA ALA A 34 -7.08 8.11 16.20
C ALA A 34 -8.61 8.23 16.24
N GLY A 35 -9.21 8.94 15.27
CA GLY A 35 -10.65 9.04 15.11
C GLY A 35 -11.31 7.67 14.86
N PHE A 36 -10.69 6.84 14.03
CA PHE A 36 -11.16 5.46 13.79
C PHE A 36 -11.11 4.59 15.05
N ILE A 37 -10.04 4.71 15.85
CA ILE A 37 -9.90 3.99 17.12
C ILE A 37 -11.03 4.39 18.09
N ILE A 38 -11.27 5.69 18.28
CA ILE A 38 -12.34 6.19 19.14
C ILE A 38 -13.70 5.71 18.62
N PHE A 39 -13.95 5.86 17.32
CA PHE A 39 -15.18 5.40 16.67
C PHE A 39 -15.40 3.90 16.88
N GLY A 40 -14.36 3.09 16.69
CA GLY A 40 -14.47 1.65 16.84
C GLY A 40 -14.73 1.19 18.28
N ILE A 41 -14.18 1.89 19.28
CA ILE A 41 -14.52 1.65 20.69
C ILE A 41 -16.01 1.94 20.94
N ILE A 42 -16.54 3.05 20.42
CA ILE A 42 -17.97 3.41 20.55
C ILE A 42 -18.86 2.33 19.91
N VAL A 43 -18.51 1.88 18.70
CA VAL A 43 -19.22 0.81 17.99
C VAL A 43 -19.17 -0.51 18.78
N SER A 44 -18.00 -0.90 19.27
CA SER A 44 -17.83 -2.14 20.06
C SER A 44 -18.70 -2.14 21.32
N CYS A 45 -18.81 -0.98 21.98
CA CYS A 45 -19.68 -0.78 23.15
C CYS A 45 -21.18 -0.68 22.80
N GLY A 46 -21.57 -0.73 21.52
CA GLY A 46 -22.97 -0.58 21.10
C GLY A 46 -23.51 0.86 21.19
N GLY A 47 -22.62 1.86 21.23
CA GLY A 47 -22.98 3.27 21.38
C GLY A 47 -23.50 3.95 20.11
N VAL A 48 -23.60 3.22 19.00
CA VAL A 48 -24.10 3.74 17.71
C VAL A 48 -25.56 3.33 17.51
N PRO A 49 -26.53 4.27 17.54
CA PRO A 49 -27.96 3.93 17.44
C PRO A 49 -28.36 3.31 16.09
N THR A 50 -27.58 3.54 15.04
CA THR A 50 -27.81 2.98 13.69
C THR A 50 -27.27 1.57 13.53
N ASP A 51 -26.47 1.07 14.47
CA ASP A 51 -25.89 -0.27 14.40
C ASP A 51 -26.85 -1.29 14.99
N THR A 52 -27.40 -2.14 14.12
CA THR A 52 -28.35 -3.20 14.50
C THR A 52 -27.69 -4.36 15.25
N ARG A 53 -26.35 -4.42 15.30
CA ARG A 53 -25.59 -5.49 15.97
C ARG A 53 -25.49 -5.32 17.49
N GLY A 54 -25.83 -4.12 18.00
CA GLY A 54 -25.80 -3.78 19.41
C GLY A 54 -24.38 -3.86 20.02
N TYR A 55 -24.29 -4.19 21.31
CA TYR A 55 -23.01 -4.44 21.98
C TYR A 55 -22.29 -5.62 21.33
N ILE A 56 -21.09 -5.40 20.78
CA ILE A 56 -20.29 -6.45 20.12
C ILE A 56 -19.28 -7.05 21.11
N GLY A 57 -18.56 -6.20 21.86
CA GLY A 57 -17.50 -6.67 22.75
C GLY A 57 -16.49 -7.57 22.03
N PHE A 58 -16.18 -8.75 22.57
CA PHE A 58 -15.32 -9.76 21.94
C PHE A 58 -16.09 -10.90 21.27
N ARG A 59 -17.37 -10.68 20.89
CA ARG A 59 -18.26 -11.70 20.32
C ARG A 59 -17.61 -12.54 19.20
N TYR A 60 -16.93 -11.90 18.25
CA TYR A 60 -16.31 -12.60 17.11
C TYR A 60 -14.98 -13.31 17.45
N TRP A 61 -14.42 -13.07 18.64
CA TRP A 61 -13.20 -13.72 19.11
C TRP A 61 -13.51 -15.01 19.88
N ASP A 62 -14.65 -15.05 20.57
CA ASP A 62 -15.08 -16.14 21.47
C ASP A 62 -15.70 -17.36 20.77
N GLY A 63 -15.77 -17.40 19.43
CA GLY A 63 -16.36 -18.55 18.71
C GLY A 63 -17.76 -18.31 18.17
N ALA A 64 -18.40 -17.18 18.46
CA ALA A 64 -19.78 -16.93 18.06
C ALA A 64 -19.92 -16.86 16.52
N ASP A 65 -21.00 -17.42 15.99
CA ASP A 65 -21.33 -17.45 14.55
C ASP A 65 -20.23 -18.09 13.67
N GLY A 66 -19.43 -19.00 14.23
CA GLY A 66 -18.33 -19.67 13.54
C GLY A 66 -17.07 -18.80 13.35
N ASN A 67 -16.99 -17.66 14.03
CA ASN A 67 -15.82 -16.78 14.02
C ASN A 67 -14.84 -17.19 15.13
N HIS A 68 -13.55 -17.26 14.81
CA HIS A 68 -12.50 -17.51 15.81
C HIS A 68 -11.39 -16.48 15.72
N ALA A 69 -10.79 -16.11 16.86
CA ALA A 69 -9.63 -15.21 16.90
C ALA A 69 -8.44 -15.73 16.06
N PHE A 70 -8.20 -17.05 16.08
CA PHE A 70 -7.13 -17.71 15.32
C PHE A 70 -7.70 -18.72 14.33
N ARG A 71 -8.12 -18.25 13.14
CA ARG A 71 -8.57 -19.12 12.05
C ARG A 71 -7.36 -19.85 11.43
N ASN A 72 -7.51 -21.14 11.14
CA ASN A 72 -6.46 -22.01 10.58
C ASN A 72 -5.24 -22.24 11.49
N GLY A 73 -5.36 -22.03 12.80
CA GLY A 73 -4.34 -22.33 13.80
C GLY A 73 -2.98 -21.66 13.49
N PHE A 74 -1.89 -22.37 13.77
CA PHE A 74 -0.53 -21.85 13.56
C PHE A 74 -0.22 -21.52 12.10
N ALA A 75 -0.76 -22.29 11.15
CA ALA A 75 -0.59 -22.01 9.72
C ALA A 75 -1.26 -20.68 9.32
N GLY A 76 -2.45 -20.41 9.85
CA GLY A 76 -3.11 -19.11 9.72
C GLY A 76 -2.26 -17.98 10.27
N PHE A 77 -1.74 -18.15 11.50
CA PHE A 77 -0.82 -17.18 12.12
C PHE A 77 0.42 -16.91 11.27
N CYS A 78 1.10 -17.94 10.77
CA CYS A 78 2.27 -17.77 9.90
C CYS A 78 1.94 -17.04 8.60
N SER A 79 0.75 -17.27 8.03
CA SER A 79 0.33 -16.59 6.79
C SER A 79 0.15 -15.07 6.99
N VAL A 80 -0.47 -14.66 8.11
CA VAL A 80 -0.64 -13.23 8.41
C VAL A 80 0.65 -12.60 8.92
N PHE A 81 1.55 -13.36 9.54
CA PHE A 81 2.86 -12.85 9.94
C PHE A 81 3.68 -12.39 8.74
N VAL A 82 3.69 -13.18 7.65
CA VAL A 82 4.37 -12.80 6.41
C VAL A 82 3.75 -11.53 5.81
N LEU A 83 2.41 -11.47 5.72
CA LEU A 83 1.72 -10.30 5.20
C LEU A 83 1.95 -9.05 6.06
N ALA A 84 1.97 -9.21 7.38
CA ALA A 84 2.24 -8.14 8.33
C ALA A 84 3.67 -7.63 8.22
N ALA A 85 4.66 -8.51 8.06
CA ALA A 85 6.07 -8.12 7.90
C ALA A 85 6.27 -7.19 6.70
N PHE A 86 5.62 -7.48 5.55
CA PHE A 86 5.64 -6.61 4.38
C PHE A 86 4.93 -5.27 4.62
N ALA A 87 3.85 -5.25 5.39
CA ALA A 87 3.10 -4.02 5.68
C ALA A 87 3.86 -3.02 6.56
N TYR A 88 4.94 -3.44 7.24
CA TYR A 88 5.75 -2.61 8.12
C TYR A 88 7.12 -2.20 7.53
N GLU A 89 7.34 -2.43 6.24
CA GLU A 89 8.49 -1.88 5.51
C GLU A 89 8.45 -0.33 5.48
N GLY A 90 9.62 0.32 5.39
CA GLY A 90 9.72 1.79 5.29
C GLY A 90 10.22 2.50 6.56
N SER A 91 10.40 1.79 7.67
CA SER A 91 10.99 2.38 8.90
C SER A 91 12.48 2.78 8.73
N GLU A 92 13.14 2.22 7.73
CA GLU A 92 14.50 2.51 7.31
C GLU A 92 14.66 3.90 6.66
N LEU A 93 13.58 4.54 6.22
CA LEU A 93 13.59 5.93 5.73
C LEU A 93 14.06 6.92 6.80
N VAL A 94 13.89 6.60 8.09
CA VAL A 94 14.46 7.39 9.20
C VAL A 94 15.99 7.44 9.11
N GLY A 95 16.62 6.40 8.55
CA GLY A 95 18.06 6.35 8.30
C GLY A 95 18.51 7.25 7.14
N LEU A 96 17.67 7.49 6.14
CA LEU A 96 17.96 8.46 5.07
C LEU A 96 17.85 9.90 5.59
N ALA A 97 16.83 10.20 6.39
CA ALA A 97 16.65 11.49 7.05
C ALA A 97 17.79 11.83 8.03
N ALA A 98 18.59 10.84 8.45
CA ALA A 98 19.80 11.05 9.24
C ALA A 98 20.80 11.99 8.57
N ALA A 99 20.90 11.94 7.24
CA ALA A 99 21.83 12.74 6.46
C ALA A 99 21.44 14.22 6.42
N GLU A 100 20.15 14.52 6.63
CA GLU A 100 19.56 15.86 6.51
C GLU A 100 19.26 16.48 7.90
N ALA A 101 19.39 15.71 8.98
CA ALA A 101 19.08 16.17 10.33
C ALA A 101 20.17 17.10 10.93
N LYS A 102 19.74 18.19 11.59
CA LYS A 102 20.64 19.17 12.24
C LYS A 102 21.48 18.61 13.41
N ASP A 103 20.95 17.65 14.18
CA ASP A 103 21.68 16.92 15.24
C ASP A 103 21.28 15.43 15.25
N PRO A 104 21.81 14.62 14.31
CA PRO A 104 21.37 13.24 14.10
C PRO A 104 21.60 12.35 15.33
N ARG A 105 22.63 12.63 16.13
CA ARG A 105 23.01 11.82 17.31
C ARG A 105 21.95 11.86 18.41
N LYS A 106 21.18 12.95 18.50
CA LYS A 106 20.08 13.08 19.47
C LYS A 106 18.71 12.86 18.84
N SER A 107 18.47 13.35 17.63
CA SER A 107 17.16 13.28 16.99
C SER A 107 16.82 11.86 16.54
N LEU A 108 17.77 11.11 15.96
CA LEU A 108 17.49 9.77 15.42
C LEU A 108 17.10 8.75 16.49
N PRO A 109 17.83 8.58 17.62
CA PRO A 109 17.44 7.57 18.61
C PRO A 109 16.06 7.84 19.21
N LYS A 110 15.68 9.12 19.36
CA LYS A 110 14.35 9.52 19.82
C LYS A 110 13.29 9.22 18.77
N ALA A 111 13.55 9.57 17.50
CA ALA A 111 12.64 9.32 16.38
C ALA A 111 12.40 7.81 16.18
N THR A 112 13.45 6.99 16.17
CA THR A 112 13.32 5.52 16.01
C THR A 112 12.49 4.89 17.13
N LYS A 113 12.70 5.30 18.39
CA LYS A 113 11.86 4.82 19.51
C LYS A 113 10.40 5.26 19.36
N GLN A 114 10.18 6.50 18.92
CA GLN A 114 8.84 7.00 18.71
C GLN A 114 8.11 6.23 17.59
N VAL A 115 8.78 5.96 16.47
CA VAL A 115 8.23 5.14 15.37
C VAL A 115 7.81 3.75 15.88
N LEU A 116 8.67 3.09 16.66
CA LEU A 116 8.34 1.78 17.24
C LEU A 116 7.09 1.83 18.13
N TRP A 117 6.99 2.81 19.02
CA TRP A 117 5.80 2.99 19.86
C TRP A 117 4.56 3.38 19.07
N SER A 118 4.71 4.14 17.99
CA SER A 118 3.59 4.51 17.11
C SER A 118 3.05 3.31 16.33
N ILE A 119 3.92 2.44 15.81
CA ILE A 119 3.52 1.20 15.15
C ILE A 119 2.82 0.27 16.15
N LEU A 120 3.44 0.02 17.31
CA LEU A 120 2.83 -0.84 18.33
C LEU A 120 1.51 -0.27 18.88
N GLY A 121 1.41 1.04 19.08
CA GLY A 121 0.21 1.67 19.62
C GLY A 121 -0.92 1.75 18.61
N VAL A 122 -0.72 2.51 17.53
CA VAL A 122 -1.81 2.89 16.61
C VAL A 122 -2.19 1.73 15.69
N TYR A 123 -1.22 0.96 15.17
CA TYR A 123 -1.51 -0.09 14.20
C TYR A 123 -2.08 -1.35 14.84
N VAL A 124 -1.50 -1.80 15.97
CA VAL A 124 -2.03 -2.98 16.68
C VAL A 124 -3.42 -2.69 17.23
N LEU A 125 -3.62 -1.50 17.83
CA LEU A 125 -4.92 -1.12 18.37
C LEU A 125 -6.00 -0.96 17.28
N SER A 126 -5.68 -0.32 16.16
CA SER A 126 -6.64 -0.20 15.04
C SER A 126 -6.96 -1.56 14.42
N SER A 127 -5.97 -2.45 14.28
CA SER A 127 -6.20 -3.81 13.78
C SER A 127 -7.04 -4.66 14.73
N LEU A 128 -6.81 -4.53 16.05
CA LEU A 128 -7.62 -5.18 17.07
C LEU A 128 -9.08 -4.72 16.99
N ILE A 129 -9.31 -3.41 16.86
CA ILE A 129 -10.64 -2.83 16.73
C ILE A 129 -11.36 -3.34 15.48
N VAL A 130 -10.67 -3.42 14.33
CA VAL A 130 -11.22 -4.03 13.11
C VAL A 130 -11.60 -5.48 13.38
N GLY A 131 -10.72 -6.27 14.00
CA GLY A 131 -10.99 -7.67 14.30
C GLY A 131 -12.11 -7.89 15.32
N ILE A 132 -12.42 -6.89 16.14
CA ILE A 132 -13.56 -6.89 17.07
C ILE A 132 -14.87 -6.55 16.35
N ILE A 133 -14.86 -5.60 15.40
CA ILE A 133 -16.09 -5.09 14.76
C ILE A 133 -16.48 -5.89 13.51
N VAL A 134 -15.51 -6.41 12.78
CA VAL A 134 -15.71 -7.08 11.49
C VAL A 134 -15.63 -8.60 11.68
N PRO A 135 -16.69 -9.35 11.34
CA PRO A 135 -16.65 -10.81 11.34
C PRO A 135 -15.60 -11.33 10.36
N ASN A 136 -14.79 -12.31 10.78
CA ASN A 136 -13.76 -12.93 9.93
C ASN A 136 -14.34 -13.88 8.86
N ASN A 137 -15.64 -14.18 8.92
CA ASN A 137 -16.39 -14.95 7.94
C ASN A 137 -17.18 -14.07 6.93
N SER A 138 -17.03 -12.75 6.99
CA SER A 138 -17.75 -11.84 6.08
C SER A 138 -17.38 -12.06 4.60
N PRO A 139 -18.36 -12.12 3.69
CA PRO A 139 -18.12 -12.19 2.25
C PRO A 139 -17.59 -10.87 1.65
N ASP A 140 -17.55 -9.78 2.41
CA ASP A 140 -17.10 -8.46 1.94
C ASP A 140 -15.58 -8.25 2.13
N LEU A 141 -14.89 -9.22 2.75
CA LEU A 141 -13.44 -9.19 2.96
C LEU A 141 -12.67 -9.52 1.66
N LEU A 142 -11.46 -8.96 1.53
CA LEU A 142 -10.58 -9.02 0.35
C LEU A 142 -10.27 -10.43 -0.21
N TYR A 143 -10.57 -11.51 0.53
CA TYR A 143 -10.31 -12.90 0.14
C TYR A 143 -11.57 -13.78 0.02
N ALA A 144 -12.77 -13.20 0.13
CA ALA A 144 -13.99 -13.93 -0.17
C ALA A 144 -14.11 -14.18 -1.69
N THR A 145 -14.43 -15.42 -2.08
CA THR A 145 -14.64 -15.83 -3.46
C THR A 145 -15.93 -15.19 -4.02
N GLY A 146 -15.78 -14.22 -4.94
CA GLY A 146 -16.91 -13.56 -5.61
C GLY A 146 -16.48 -12.29 -6.36
N ALA A 147 -17.23 -11.89 -7.38
CA ALA A 147 -16.96 -10.76 -8.26
C ALA A 147 -17.31 -9.37 -7.67
N ASN A 148 -17.51 -9.28 -6.35
CA ASN A 148 -17.94 -8.04 -5.69
C ASN A 148 -16.76 -7.13 -5.36
N THR A 149 -16.98 -5.82 -5.45
CA THR A 149 -16.03 -4.75 -5.07
C THR A 149 -15.58 -4.94 -3.62
N LYS A 150 -14.33 -5.36 -3.44
CA LYS A 150 -13.72 -5.68 -2.14
C LYS A 150 -13.39 -4.39 -1.39
N ALA A 151 -13.93 -4.22 -0.18
CA ALA A 151 -13.72 -3.02 0.64
C ALA A 151 -12.61 -3.21 1.68
N SER A 152 -11.95 -2.12 2.07
CA SER A 152 -10.98 -2.13 3.19
C SER A 152 -11.70 -2.53 4.50
N PRO A 153 -11.13 -3.43 5.33
CA PRO A 153 -11.75 -3.86 6.58
C PRO A 153 -12.11 -2.71 7.54
N SER A 154 -11.28 -1.67 7.64
CA SER A 154 -11.59 -0.48 8.46
C SER A 154 -12.79 0.30 7.93
N VAL A 155 -12.97 0.33 6.61
CA VAL A 155 -14.11 0.99 5.96
C VAL A 155 -15.36 0.14 6.14
N LEU A 156 -15.21 -1.18 6.05
CA LEU A 156 -16.28 -2.13 6.30
C LEU A 156 -16.81 -2.03 7.73
N ALA A 157 -15.94 -1.83 8.72
CA ALA A 157 -16.33 -1.58 10.11
C ALA A 157 -17.26 -0.36 10.25
N ILE A 158 -16.97 0.72 9.52
CA ILE A 158 -17.79 1.94 9.47
C ILE A 158 -19.11 1.70 8.72
N GLN A 159 -19.07 0.95 7.63
CA GLN A 159 -20.27 0.62 6.84
C GLN A 159 -21.25 -0.22 7.66
N TYR A 160 -20.77 -1.24 8.38
CA TYR A 160 -21.62 -2.07 9.24
C TYR A 160 -22.22 -1.32 10.41
N ALA A 161 -21.57 -0.26 10.91
CA ALA A 161 -22.16 0.62 11.93
C ALA A 161 -23.31 1.49 11.39
N GLY A 162 -23.53 1.53 10.07
CA GLY A 162 -24.67 2.22 9.45
C GLY A 162 -24.58 3.75 9.41
N VAL A 163 -23.41 4.33 9.70
CA VAL A 163 -23.25 5.79 9.80
C VAL A 163 -23.04 6.42 8.41
N ARG A 164 -23.86 7.42 8.07
CA ARG A 164 -23.77 8.18 6.81
C ARG A 164 -22.60 9.18 6.85
N GLY A 165 -21.66 9.07 5.91
CA GLY A 165 -20.58 10.04 5.69
C GLY A 165 -19.16 9.55 6.03
N PRO A 166 -18.88 9.01 7.24
CA PRO A 166 -17.52 8.72 7.68
C PRO A 166 -16.74 7.76 6.78
N HIS A 167 -17.42 6.82 6.12
CA HIS A 167 -16.77 5.85 5.22
C HIS A 167 -16.09 6.54 4.02
N SER A 168 -16.67 7.61 3.46
CA SER A 168 -16.07 8.33 2.33
C SER A 168 -14.86 9.14 2.76
N LEU A 169 -14.95 9.79 3.92
CA LEU A 169 -13.84 10.55 4.49
C LEU A 169 -12.66 9.62 4.79
N PHE A 170 -12.93 8.45 5.34
CA PHE A 170 -11.91 7.46 5.66
C PHE A 170 -11.24 6.89 4.39
N ASN A 171 -12.02 6.59 3.34
CA ASN A 171 -11.47 6.18 2.04
C ASN A 171 -10.59 7.26 1.40
N ALA A 172 -11.02 8.52 1.45
CA ALA A 172 -10.22 9.64 0.96
C ALA A 172 -8.91 9.78 1.77
N ALA A 173 -8.98 9.66 3.10
CA ALA A 173 -7.82 9.69 3.97
C ALA A 173 -6.83 8.55 3.67
N ILE A 174 -7.31 7.33 3.41
CA ILE A 174 -6.46 6.20 2.98
C ILE A 174 -5.81 6.52 1.63
N THR A 175 -6.56 7.05 0.65
CA THR A 175 -6.00 7.38 -0.67
C THR A 175 -4.89 8.43 -0.57
N VAL A 176 -5.11 9.49 0.20
CA VAL A 176 -4.10 10.50 0.50
C VAL A 176 -2.91 9.89 1.24
N SER A 177 -3.17 8.92 2.13
CA SER A 177 -2.12 8.19 2.85
C SER A 177 -1.21 7.42 1.91
N THR A 178 -1.79 6.69 0.97
CA THR A 178 -1.09 5.88 -0.02
C THR A 178 -0.27 6.75 -0.97
N LEU A 179 -0.83 7.86 -1.45
CA LEU A 179 -0.11 8.80 -2.32
C LEU A 179 1.12 9.40 -1.63
N SER A 180 1.01 9.78 -0.36
CA SER A 180 2.15 10.31 0.40
C SER A 180 3.21 9.24 0.71
N VAL A 181 2.82 7.98 0.99
CA VAL A 181 3.79 6.88 1.12
C VAL A 181 4.51 6.63 -0.21
N ALA A 182 3.79 6.66 -1.34
CA ALA A 182 4.39 6.50 -2.66
C ALA A 182 5.43 7.60 -2.97
N ASN A 183 5.15 8.84 -2.58
CA ASN A 183 6.10 9.95 -2.72
C ASN A 183 7.37 9.74 -1.89
N SER A 184 7.22 9.38 -0.60
CA SER A 184 8.33 9.09 0.31
C SER A 184 9.19 7.90 -0.15
N ALA A 185 8.55 6.82 -0.60
CA ALA A 185 9.25 5.64 -1.13
C ALA A 185 10.01 5.96 -2.43
N THR A 186 9.42 6.78 -3.30
CA THR A 186 10.07 7.25 -4.55
C THR A 186 11.31 8.10 -4.23
N TYR A 187 11.20 9.01 -3.26
CA TYR A 187 12.31 9.84 -2.78
C TYR A 187 13.46 8.97 -2.26
N GLY A 188 13.18 8.03 -1.36
CA GLY A 188 14.20 7.18 -0.75
C GLY A 188 14.85 6.23 -1.75
N SER A 189 14.04 5.58 -2.60
CA SER A 189 14.54 4.58 -3.55
C SER A 189 15.48 5.19 -4.60
N THR A 190 15.12 6.37 -5.12
CA THR A 190 15.90 7.01 -6.19
C THR A 190 17.25 7.53 -5.69
N ARG A 191 17.29 8.10 -4.47
CA ARG A 191 18.54 8.55 -3.83
C ARG A 191 19.43 7.40 -3.40
N THR A 192 18.87 6.31 -2.85
CA THR A 192 19.67 5.12 -2.54
C THR A 192 20.31 4.53 -3.79
N LEU A 193 19.55 4.39 -4.88
CA LEU A 193 20.08 3.84 -6.14
C LEU A 193 21.13 4.76 -6.78
N GLN A 194 20.93 6.08 -6.70
CA GLN A 194 21.91 7.06 -7.14
C GLN A 194 23.20 6.98 -6.31
N ALA A 195 23.11 6.88 -4.98
CA ALA A 195 24.27 6.75 -4.11
C ALA A 195 25.08 5.49 -4.42
N LEU A 196 24.41 4.36 -4.66
CA LEU A 196 25.07 3.12 -5.11
C LEU A 196 25.83 3.32 -6.44
N ALA A 197 25.25 4.06 -7.38
CA ALA A 197 25.88 4.36 -8.66
C ALA A 197 27.10 5.27 -8.52
N GLN A 198 27.06 6.25 -7.61
CA GLN A 198 28.20 7.12 -7.30
C GLN A 198 29.38 6.33 -6.70
N HIS A 199 29.09 5.33 -5.87
CA HIS A 199 30.10 4.43 -5.30
C HIS A 199 30.55 3.32 -6.27
N ARG A 200 30.17 3.38 -7.55
CA ARG A 200 30.47 2.37 -8.58
C ARG A 200 29.93 0.96 -8.26
N MET A 201 28.93 0.86 -7.40
CA MET A 201 28.22 -0.39 -7.08
C MET A 201 27.01 -0.63 -7.98
N ALA A 202 26.56 0.39 -8.71
CA ALA A 202 25.51 0.31 -9.72
C ALA A 202 25.97 0.94 -11.05
N PRO A 203 25.27 0.67 -12.18
CA PRO A 203 25.61 1.23 -13.49
C PRO A 203 25.77 2.75 -13.48
N ARG A 204 26.81 3.25 -14.16
CA ARG A 204 27.18 4.69 -14.14
C ARG A 204 26.09 5.64 -14.60
N PHE A 205 25.18 5.21 -15.49
CA PHE A 205 24.08 6.05 -15.96
C PHE A 205 23.09 6.41 -14.83
N LEU A 206 23.05 5.64 -13.74
CA LEU A 206 22.19 5.90 -12.59
C LEU A 206 22.75 6.98 -11.64
N ALA A 207 24.01 7.38 -11.81
CA ALA A 207 24.63 8.44 -11.02
C ALA A 207 24.27 9.85 -11.53
N TYR A 208 23.65 9.95 -12.71
CA TYR A 208 23.30 11.23 -13.34
C TYR A 208 22.18 11.96 -12.59
N VAL A 209 22.35 13.27 -12.40
CA VAL A 209 21.38 14.19 -11.80
C VAL A 209 21.17 15.37 -12.76
N ASP A 210 19.92 15.69 -13.02
CA ASP A 210 19.54 16.85 -13.85
C ASP A 210 19.83 18.18 -13.11
N GLY A 211 19.84 19.30 -13.81
CA GLY A 211 20.07 20.64 -13.26
C GLY A 211 19.06 21.05 -12.18
N LYS A 212 17.93 20.35 -12.08
CA LYS A 212 16.90 20.52 -11.03
C LYS A 212 17.07 19.57 -9.83
N GLY A 213 18.20 18.87 -9.71
CA GLY A 213 18.46 17.95 -8.59
C GLY A 213 17.85 16.56 -8.70
N ARG A 214 17.23 16.22 -9.84
CA ARG A 214 16.45 14.99 -10.01
C ARG A 214 17.30 13.86 -10.58
N PRO A 215 17.42 12.70 -9.91
CA PRO A 215 18.11 11.53 -10.45
C PRO A 215 17.21 10.79 -11.47
N ILE A 216 17.20 11.26 -12.73
CA ILE A 216 16.27 10.77 -13.77
C ILE A 216 16.46 9.26 -14.05
N GLY A 217 17.71 8.79 -14.11
CA GLY A 217 18.01 7.37 -14.34
C GLY A 217 17.34 6.45 -13.31
N PRO A 218 17.58 6.67 -12.00
CA PRO A 218 16.89 5.97 -10.92
C PRO A 218 15.37 6.08 -10.95
N VAL A 219 14.80 7.23 -11.29
CA VAL A 219 13.35 7.41 -11.43
C VAL A 219 12.78 6.52 -12.53
N ILE A 220 13.44 6.45 -13.69
CA ILE A 220 13.00 5.58 -14.79
C ILE A 220 13.04 4.11 -14.38
N VAL A 221 14.11 3.67 -13.70
CA VAL A 221 14.21 2.28 -13.22
C VAL A 221 13.10 1.97 -12.22
N LEU A 222 12.80 2.88 -11.29
CA LEU A 222 11.70 2.73 -10.35
C LEU A 222 10.34 2.57 -11.06
N LEU A 223 10.05 3.43 -12.04
CA LEU A 223 8.80 3.36 -12.82
C LEU A 223 8.68 2.05 -13.60
N LEU A 224 9.78 1.58 -14.21
CA LEU A 224 9.82 0.30 -14.91
C LEU A 224 9.59 -0.88 -13.96
N MET A 225 10.19 -0.86 -12.76
CA MET A 225 9.97 -1.89 -11.74
C MET A 225 8.55 -1.87 -11.20
N GLY A 226 7.94 -0.69 -11.01
CA GLY A 226 6.53 -0.56 -10.66
C GLY A 226 5.59 -1.14 -11.72
N LEU A 227 5.87 -0.89 -13.01
CA LEU A 227 5.13 -1.50 -14.12
C LEU A 227 5.32 -3.03 -14.17
N LEU A 228 6.52 -3.53 -13.86
CA LEU A 228 6.82 -4.97 -13.76
C LEU A 228 6.09 -5.64 -12.59
N ALA A 229 5.94 -4.95 -11.46
CA ALA A 229 5.13 -5.44 -10.34
C ALA A 229 3.67 -5.64 -10.77
N PHE A 230 3.14 -4.73 -11.60
CA PHE A 230 1.79 -4.86 -12.16
C PHE A 230 1.63 -6.10 -13.06
N ILE A 231 2.67 -6.46 -13.83
CA ILE A 231 2.69 -7.70 -14.63
C ILE A 231 2.62 -8.92 -13.72
N SER A 232 3.36 -8.91 -12.61
CA SER A 232 3.42 -10.03 -11.65
C SER A 232 2.09 -10.28 -10.95
N LEU A 233 1.28 -9.23 -10.78
CA LEU A 233 -0.04 -9.32 -10.18
C LEU A 233 -1.13 -9.78 -11.16
N SER A 234 -0.88 -9.62 -12.46
CA SER A 234 -1.71 -10.19 -13.51
C SER A 234 -1.40 -11.68 -13.68
N ALA A 235 -2.39 -12.49 -14.04
CA ALA A 235 -2.22 -13.92 -14.37
C ALA A 235 -1.18 -14.19 -15.49
N ALA A 236 -0.70 -13.14 -16.18
CA ALA A 236 0.36 -13.23 -17.18
C ALA A 236 1.79 -13.26 -16.61
N GLY A 237 2.03 -12.76 -15.39
CA GLY A 237 3.36 -12.72 -14.77
C GLY A 237 3.89 -14.10 -14.39
N ASP A 238 3.00 -14.98 -13.91
CA ASP A 238 3.34 -16.35 -13.54
C ASP A 238 3.82 -17.17 -14.76
N GLN A 239 3.24 -16.94 -15.94
CA GLN A 239 3.67 -17.63 -17.17
C GLN A 239 5.05 -17.19 -17.65
N VAL A 240 5.39 -15.89 -17.53
CA VAL A 240 6.72 -15.38 -17.96
C VAL A 240 7.81 -15.91 -17.03
N ARG A 241 7.58 -15.86 -15.71
CA ARG A 241 8.54 -16.33 -14.71
C ARG A 241 8.73 -17.84 -14.78
N PHE A 242 7.65 -18.60 -14.98
CA PHE A 242 7.72 -20.03 -15.24
C PHE A 242 8.58 -20.33 -16.47
N ARG A 243 8.39 -19.62 -17.59
CA ARG A 243 9.18 -19.82 -18.81
C ARG A 243 10.65 -19.44 -18.66
N GLN A 244 10.96 -18.38 -17.92
CA GLN A 244 12.34 -17.99 -17.63
C GLN A 244 13.04 -19.01 -16.71
N ALA A 245 12.34 -19.51 -15.69
CA ALA A 245 12.84 -20.56 -14.80
C ALA A 245 13.02 -21.90 -15.55
N TRP A 246 12.10 -22.26 -16.44
CA TRP A 246 12.16 -23.47 -17.26
C TRP A 246 13.36 -23.45 -18.22
N LYS A 247 13.63 -22.29 -18.82
CA LYS A 247 14.77 -22.07 -19.72
C LYS A 247 16.11 -22.05 -18.96
N ALA A 248 16.12 -21.48 -17.75
CA ALA A 248 17.29 -21.52 -16.85
C ALA A 248 17.59 -22.94 -16.33
N ALA A 249 16.58 -23.80 -16.20
CA ALA A 249 16.71 -25.21 -15.86
C ALA A 249 17.18 -26.09 -17.03
N GLY A 250 17.50 -25.50 -18.20
CA GLY A 250 17.97 -26.23 -19.38
C GLY A 250 16.91 -27.09 -20.07
N LYS A 251 15.63 -26.96 -19.71
CA LYS A 251 14.54 -27.76 -20.26
C LYS A 251 13.91 -27.10 -21.48
N SER A 252 13.55 -27.92 -22.46
CA SER A 252 12.89 -27.46 -23.68
C SER A 252 11.41 -27.14 -23.40
N ILE A 253 10.83 -26.21 -24.16
CA ILE A 253 9.39 -25.93 -24.16
C ILE A 253 8.60 -27.13 -24.71
N ASP A 254 9.27 -28.04 -25.41
CA ASP A 254 8.70 -29.29 -25.92
C ASP A 254 8.50 -30.36 -24.85
N ASP A 255 9.16 -30.23 -23.70
CA ASP A 255 8.99 -31.12 -22.54
C ASP A 255 7.71 -30.82 -21.74
N LEU A 256 6.98 -29.76 -22.10
CA LEU A 256 5.75 -29.38 -21.43
C LEU A 256 4.57 -30.21 -21.98
N PRO A 257 3.75 -30.85 -21.11
CA PRO A 257 2.56 -31.59 -21.53
C PRO A 257 1.56 -30.74 -22.31
N PHE A 258 1.61 -29.43 -22.13
CA PHE A 258 0.75 -28.46 -22.80
C PHE A 258 1.52 -27.18 -23.12
N LYS A 259 1.49 -26.76 -24.39
CA LYS A 259 2.03 -25.47 -24.84
C LYS A 259 0.86 -24.49 -24.98
N SER A 260 0.92 -23.33 -24.31
CA SER A 260 -0.12 -22.32 -24.53
C SER A 260 -0.07 -21.78 -25.96
N GLN A 261 -1.23 -21.69 -26.62
CA GLN A 261 -1.36 -21.27 -28.03
C GLN A 261 -0.80 -19.87 -28.30
N LEU A 262 -0.76 -18.99 -27.29
CA LEU A 262 -0.33 -17.57 -27.40
C LEU A 262 1.10 -17.29 -26.92
N GLY A 263 1.83 -18.29 -26.40
CA GLY A 263 3.25 -18.10 -26.10
C GLY A 263 3.56 -17.04 -25.02
N THR A 264 4.76 -16.46 -25.08
CA THR A 264 5.17 -15.25 -24.34
C THR A 264 4.50 -13.98 -24.89
N TYR A 265 4.02 -14.02 -26.13
CA TYR A 265 3.31 -12.92 -26.77
C TYR A 265 1.99 -12.62 -26.06
N GLY A 266 1.29 -13.67 -25.60
CA GLY A 266 0.14 -13.55 -24.72
C GLY A 266 0.42 -12.67 -23.51
N SER A 267 1.56 -12.82 -22.84
CA SER A 267 1.90 -12.02 -21.66
C SER A 267 2.10 -10.53 -21.95
N TYR A 268 2.68 -10.17 -23.11
CA TYR A 268 2.80 -8.77 -23.54
C TYR A 268 1.45 -8.18 -23.95
N VAL A 269 0.59 -8.97 -24.60
CA VAL A 269 -0.79 -8.57 -24.91
C VAL A 269 -1.59 -8.39 -23.63
N THR A 270 -1.43 -9.27 -22.63
CA THR A 270 -2.08 -9.11 -21.33
C THR A 270 -1.56 -7.91 -20.56
N LEU A 271 -0.26 -7.57 -20.65
CA LEU A 271 0.28 -6.33 -20.07
C LEU A 271 -0.36 -5.10 -20.71
N PHE A 272 -0.43 -5.07 -22.05
CA PHE A 272 -1.07 -3.99 -22.79
C PHE A 272 -2.57 -3.89 -22.44
N MET A 273 -3.26 -5.03 -22.37
CA MET A 273 -4.64 -5.12 -21.88
C MET A 273 -4.75 -4.69 -20.42
N ALA A 274 -3.79 -5.00 -19.55
CA ALA A 274 -3.82 -4.63 -18.14
C ALA A 274 -3.69 -3.11 -17.97
N VAL A 275 -2.88 -2.45 -18.80
CA VAL A 275 -2.82 -0.98 -18.89
C VAL A 275 -4.17 -0.42 -19.39
N ILE A 276 -4.78 -1.01 -20.40
CA ILE A 276 -6.12 -0.62 -20.89
C ILE A 276 -7.18 -0.85 -19.80
N VAL A 277 -7.11 -1.95 -19.06
CA VAL A 277 -8.00 -2.29 -17.96
C VAL A 277 -7.79 -1.34 -16.79
N LEU A 278 -6.57 -0.85 -16.53
CA LEU A 278 -6.29 0.21 -15.56
C LEU A 278 -6.96 1.53 -15.96
N ILE A 279 -6.84 1.90 -17.24
CA ILE A 279 -7.48 3.10 -17.80
C ILE A 279 -9.00 2.96 -17.77
N ALA A 280 -9.52 1.79 -18.11
CA ALA A 280 -10.94 1.48 -18.05
C ALA A 280 -11.45 1.40 -16.61
N ALA A 281 -10.68 0.86 -15.66
CA ALA A 281 -11.00 0.82 -14.24
C ALA A 281 -11.01 2.22 -13.64
N PHE A 282 -10.07 3.08 -14.02
CA PHE A 282 -10.08 4.51 -13.70
C PHE A 282 -11.34 5.19 -14.27
N TYR A 283 -11.67 4.94 -15.55
CA TYR A 283 -12.85 5.50 -16.21
C TYR A 283 -14.17 5.01 -15.58
N VAL A 284 -14.30 3.72 -15.28
CA VAL A 284 -15.50 3.11 -14.65
C VAL A 284 -15.60 3.52 -13.18
N ALA A 285 -14.48 3.75 -12.48
CA ALA A 285 -14.49 4.34 -11.14
C ALA A 285 -15.02 5.78 -11.18
N LEU A 286 -14.68 6.56 -12.22
CA LEU A 286 -15.15 7.94 -12.43
C LEU A 286 -16.61 8.00 -12.93
N PHE A 287 -17.00 7.09 -13.83
CA PHE A 287 -18.30 7.01 -14.50
C PHE A 287 -18.86 5.57 -14.42
N PRO A 288 -19.37 5.15 -13.26
CA PRO A 288 -19.96 3.82 -13.13
C PRO A 288 -21.26 3.72 -13.94
N ALA A 289 -21.42 2.63 -14.69
CA ALA A 289 -22.58 2.39 -15.53
C ALA A 289 -23.89 2.45 -14.71
N GLY A 290 -24.81 3.32 -15.10
CA GLY A 290 -26.11 3.53 -14.44
C GLY A 290 -26.13 4.62 -13.36
N ALA A 291 -25.03 5.32 -13.07
CA ALA A 291 -25.03 6.52 -12.22
C ALA A 291 -25.06 7.79 -13.10
N GLY A 292 -26.14 8.57 -13.00
CA GLY A 292 -26.34 9.78 -13.82
C GLY A 292 -25.37 10.94 -13.54
N THR A 293 -24.53 10.85 -12.50
CA THR A 293 -23.51 11.87 -12.15
C THR A 293 -22.25 11.25 -11.52
N PRO A 294 -21.05 11.84 -11.75
CA PRO A 294 -19.81 11.43 -11.08
C PRO A 294 -19.95 11.56 -9.56
N ASN A 295 -19.62 10.50 -8.82
CA ASN A 295 -19.70 10.47 -7.37
C ASN A 295 -18.34 10.09 -6.77
N ALA A 296 -17.73 11.04 -6.06
CA ALA A 296 -16.41 10.86 -5.44
C ALA A 296 -16.36 9.66 -4.47
N ILE A 297 -17.47 9.35 -3.80
CA ILE A 297 -17.57 8.22 -2.85
C ILE A 297 -17.32 6.89 -3.58
N ARG A 298 -17.97 6.71 -4.74
CA ARG A 298 -17.84 5.49 -5.55
C ARG A 298 -16.48 5.40 -6.24
N PHE A 299 -15.95 6.53 -6.68
CA PHE A 299 -14.61 6.60 -7.27
C PHE A 299 -13.55 6.09 -6.29
N PHE A 300 -13.46 6.64 -5.09
CA PHE A 300 -12.45 6.22 -4.12
C PHE A 300 -12.69 4.79 -3.61
N GLN A 301 -13.93 4.32 -3.50
CA GLN A 301 -14.25 2.93 -3.13
C GLN A 301 -13.79 1.92 -4.19
N ASN A 302 -14.06 2.18 -5.46
CA ASN A 302 -13.72 1.27 -6.57
C ASN A 302 -12.23 1.35 -6.93
N TYR A 303 -11.64 2.54 -6.87
CA TYR A 303 -10.23 2.75 -7.21
C TYR A 303 -9.27 2.29 -6.09
N LEU A 304 -9.72 2.21 -4.83
CA LEU A 304 -8.94 1.55 -3.75
C LEU A 304 -8.73 0.05 -3.97
N SER A 305 -9.63 -0.59 -4.73
CA SER A 305 -9.54 -2.01 -5.08
C SER A 305 -8.64 -2.27 -6.28
N ALA A 306 -8.15 -1.22 -6.94
CA ALA A 306 -6.99 -1.34 -7.83
C ALA A 306 -5.82 -1.73 -6.94
N PRO A 307 -5.29 -2.95 -7.09
CA PRO A 307 -4.38 -3.48 -6.11
C PRO A 307 -3.06 -2.70 -6.17
N VAL A 308 -2.68 -2.18 -5.01
CA VAL A 308 -1.32 -1.74 -4.67
C VAL A 308 -0.61 -2.93 -4.05
#